data_AF-A0A969ST82-F1
#
_entry.id   AF-A0A969ST82-F1
#
_cell.length_a   1.000
_cell.length_b   1.000
_cell.length_c   1.000
_cell.angle_alpha   90.00
_cell.angle_beta   90.00
_cell.angle_gamma   90.00
#
_symmetry.space_group_name_H-M   'P 1'
#
loop_
_entity.id
_entity.type
_entity.pdbx_description
1 polymer ?
#
loop_
_entity_poly.entity_id
_entity_poly.type
_entity_poly.pdbx_seq_one_letter_code
_entity_poly.pdbx_strand_id
1 'polypeptide(L)' 'PLDDGYERRKTLYNLYHILNHFNLFGGGYGSQANGMIERVLRE' A
#
# COMPACT_ATOMS: atom_id res chain seq x y z
N PRO A 1 22.68 -4.99 -4.90
CA PRO A 1 21.43 -5.03 -5.69
C PRO A 1 20.24 -5.31 -4.76
N LEU A 2 19.03 -4.89 -5.13
CA LEU A 2 17.82 -5.23 -4.37
C LEU A 2 17.38 -6.65 -4.73
N ASP A 3 16.81 -7.36 -3.76
CA ASP A 3 16.34 -8.73 -3.95
C ASP A 3 15.13 -8.79 -4.88
N ASP A 4 14.99 -9.92 -5.58
CA ASP A 4 13.84 -10.19 -6.42
C ASP A 4 12.51 -10.02 -5.66
N GLY A 5 11.52 -9.44 -6.33
CA GLY A 5 10.22 -9.12 -5.75
C GLY A 5 10.21 -7.94 -4.77
N TYR A 6 11.31 -7.18 -4.67
CA TYR A 6 11.37 -5.98 -3.83
C TYR A 6 10.25 -4.98 -4.13
N GLU A 7 9.98 -4.67 -5.40
CA GLU A 7 8.95 -3.69 -5.77
C GLU A 7 7.54 -4.12 -5.33
N ARG A 8 7.25 -5.43 -5.35
CA ARG A 8 5.99 -5.97 -4.84
C ARG A 8 5.91 -5.86 -3.32
N ARG A 9 6.95 -6.28 -2.61
CA ARG A 9 7.03 -6.17 -1.14
C ARG A 9 6.92 -4.72 -0.69
N LYS A 10 7.57 -3.79 -1.39
CA LYS A 10 7.49 -2.35 -1.13
C LYS A 10 6.06 -1.83 -1.19
N THR A 11 5.30 -2.23 -2.20
CA THR A 11 3.89 -1.84 -2.33
C THR A 11 3.06 -2.38 -1.16
N LEU A 12 3.26 -3.66 -0.79
CA LEU A 12 2.58 -4.29 0.34
C LEU A 12 2.92 -3.62 1.69
N TYR A 13 4.19 -3.32 1.93
CA TYR A 13 4.63 -2.68 3.18
C TYR A 13 4.14 -1.23 3.28
N ASN A 14 4.12 -0.49 2.17
CA ASN A 14 3.55 0.85 2.16
C ASN A 14 2.04 0.84 2.39
N LEU A 15 1.33 -0.20 1.95
CA LEU A 15 -0.11 -0.32 2.17
C LEU A 15 -0.45 -0.33 3.68
N TYR A 16 0.35 -1.00 4.50
CA TYR A 16 0.18 -0.95 5.97
C TYR A 16 0.21 0.49 6.49
N HIS A 17 1.18 1.30 6.04
CA HIS A 17 1.29 2.69 6.50
C HIS A 17 0.12 3.53 6.04
N ILE A 18 -0.36 3.36 4.82
CA ILE A 18 -1.52 4.11 4.31
C ILE A 18 -2.80 3.72 5.04
N LEU A 19 -3.00 2.43 5.35
CA LEU A 19 -4.13 2.00 6.17
C LEU A 19 -4.05 2.58 7.59
N ASN A 20 -2.87 2.62 8.19
CA ASN A 20 -2.68 3.27 9.49
C ASN A 20 -2.97 4.77 9.44
N HIS A 21 -2.54 5.46 8.38
CA HIS A 21 -2.87 6.88 8.18
C HIS A 21 -4.37 7.09 7.97
N PHE A 22 -5.03 6.21 7.23
CA PHE A 22 -6.48 6.26 7.08
C PHE A 22 -7.20 6.08 8.42
N ASN A 23 -6.77 5.11 9.24
CA ASN A 23 -7.37 4.89 10.56
C ASN A 23 -7.19 6.09 11.51
N LEU A 24 -6.03 6.77 11.45
CA LEU A 24 -5.72 7.89 12.35
C LEU A 24 -6.25 9.24 11.84
N PHE A 25 -6.27 9.45 10.53
CA PHE A 25 -6.49 10.77 9.92
C PHE A 25 -7.67 10.80 8.93
N GLY A 26 -8.21 9.65 8.54
CA GLY A 26 -9.32 9.54 7.60
C GLY A 26 -9.02 10.14 6.22
N GLY A 27 -10.06 10.65 5.57
CA GLY A 27 -9.92 11.41 4.33
C GLY A 27 -9.32 10.64 3.15
N GLY A 28 -8.46 11.33 2.37
CA GLY A 28 -7.92 10.84 1.10
C GLY A 28 -7.04 9.58 1.20
N TYR A 29 -6.62 9.20 2.40
CA TYR A 29 -5.88 7.95 2.60
C TYR A 29 -6.70 6.70 2.26
N GLY A 30 -8.04 6.77 2.36
CA GLY A 30 -8.91 5.64 2.01
C GLY A 30 -8.89 5.31 0.51
N SER A 31 -8.97 6.32 -0.36
CA SER A 31 -8.89 6.11 -1.82
C SER A 31 -7.49 5.64 -2.22
N GLN A 32 -6.44 6.16 -1.57
CA GLN A 32 -5.07 5.71 -1.77
C GLN A 32 -4.90 4.24 -1.36
N ALA A 33 -5.40 3.84 -0.19
CA ALA A 33 -5.35 2.45 0.27
C ALA A 33 -6.03 1.50 -0.73
N ASN A 34 -7.21 1.86 -1.22
CA ASN A 34 -7.95 1.05 -2.19
C ASN A 34 -7.17 0.87 -3.51
N GLY A 35 -6.58 1.94 -4.07
CA GLY A 35 -5.76 1.83 -5.27
C GLY A 35 -4.52 0.95 -5.08
N MET A 36 -3.92 0.99 -3.89
CA MET A 36 -2.79 0.12 -3.54
C MET A 36 -3.22 -1.35 -3.38
N ILE A 37 -4.37 -1.61 -2.76
CA ILE A 37 -4.94 -2.97 -2.63
C ILE A 37 -5.17 -3.58 -4.03
N GLU A 38 -5.77 -2.83 -4.94
CA GLU A 38 -5.98 -3.31 -6.31
C GLU A 38 -4.66 -3.68 -7.01
N ARG A 39 -3.62 -2.87 -6.83
CA ARG A 39 -2.29 -3.16 -7.40
C ARG A 39 -1.71 -4.46 -6.82
N VAL A 40 -1.79 -4.65 -5.50
CA VAL A 40 -1.29 -5.85 -4.84
C VAL A 40 -2.02 -7.12 -5.31
N LEU A 41 -3.32 -7.01 -5.60
CA LEU A 41 -4.15 -8.13 -6.08
C LEU A 41 -3.95 -8.46 -7.57
N ARG A 42 -3.48 -7.50 -8.38
CA ARG A 42 -3.25 -7.68 -9.83
C ARG A 42 -1.86 -8.23 -10.16
N GLU A 43 -0.89 -8.01 -9.28
CA GLU A 43 0.43 -8.62 -9.39
C GLU A 43 0.36 -10.13 -9.10
#